data_AF-A0A2D7NM59-F1
#
_entry.id   AF-A0A2D7NM59-F1
#
_cell.length_a   1.000
_cell.length_b   1.000
_cell.length_c   1.000
_cell.angle_alpha   90.00
_cell.angle_beta   90.00
_cell.angle_gamma   90.00
#
_symmetry.space_group_name_H-M   'P 1'
#
loop_
_entity.id
_entity.type
_entity.pdbx_description
1 polymer ?
#
loop_
_entity_poly.entity_id
_entity_poly.type
_entity_poly.pdbx_seq_one_letter_code
_entity_poly.pdbx_strand_id
1 'polypeptide(L)'
;MGTSNQFPGYAELCQQARGRIRIVEPDEFTPDGSVMLIDVRDQIEVADGLLEGAVVVPRGQLEKLIGQMNLSLDQEIVLYCESGNRSALACETLGLMGYENVASLAGGIEEWRRLGRPIIRGGSVLSDSSSNFSDATSAPSVDHGDWNSVRADFPITTTRIDCTDGVQRSLVYLDHAATTHPPSTALHAYTQFLGREYSNVHRATHSLARSATDRFQAAYDTCARFVGGNLDEGCVVFTSNTTHACDLVSHVLCEHPGKVLVTDLEHHSNDLPHRNRGEVVRVGLTSDLRLDLDAMEAVLRTEQIKLVAVSGAANVTGWMPPIHEIARLAHEHGALICVDGAQLMAHHQVDVRPHGHPEHIDFLTAAGHKMYAPFGIGFLFWFTFLNRIRFQKGENNRVHLFEPNMVPETGTGFGTRFR
;
A
#
# COMPACT_ATOMS: atom_id res chain seq x y z
N MET A 1 23.41 -55.12 1.68
CA MET A 1 22.09 -54.79 2.27
C MET A 1 22.19 -53.37 2.80
N GLY A 2 21.83 -52.38 1.99
CA GLY A 2 21.78 -50.98 2.43
C GLY A 2 20.32 -50.65 2.74
N THR A 3 19.99 -50.49 4.02
CA THR A 3 18.69 -49.94 4.43
C THR A 3 18.67 -48.47 4.05
N SER A 4 17.74 -48.07 3.18
CA SER A 4 17.50 -46.68 2.85
C SER A 4 17.01 -45.96 4.11
N ASN A 5 17.85 -45.11 4.70
CA ASN A 5 17.44 -44.16 5.73
C ASN A 5 16.54 -43.11 5.07
N GLN A 6 15.24 -43.40 4.94
CA GLN A 6 14.24 -42.35 4.71
C GLN A 6 13.96 -41.68 6.05
N PHE A 7 14.13 -40.36 6.11
CA PHE A 7 13.72 -39.58 7.27
C PHE A 7 12.19 -39.66 7.41
N PRO A 8 11.66 -39.85 8.63
CA PRO A 8 10.22 -39.94 8.85
C PRO A 8 9.54 -38.63 8.41
N GLY A 9 8.42 -38.77 7.70
CA GLY A 9 7.62 -37.63 7.27
C GLY A 9 6.89 -36.96 8.44
N TYR A 10 6.32 -35.78 8.23
CA TYR A 10 5.62 -35.01 9.27
C TYR A 10 4.53 -35.80 10.01
N ALA A 11 3.70 -36.56 9.28
CA ALA A 11 2.63 -37.37 9.88
C ALA A 11 3.18 -38.49 10.78
N GLU A 12 4.28 -39.12 10.35
CA GLU A 12 4.93 -40.20 11.09
C GLU A 12 5.60 -39.65 12.37
N LEU A 13 6.25 -38.48 12.28
CA LEU A 13 6.79 -37.77 13.45
C LEU A 13 5.70 -37.43 14.47
N CYS A 14 4.55 -36.92 14.01
CA CYS A 14 3.42 -36.62 14.91
C CYS A 14 2.87 -37.89 15.57
N GLN A 15 2.77 -39.00 14.82
CA GLN A 15 2.32 -40.28 15.36
C GLN A 15 3.31 -40.85 16.39
N GLN A 16 4.61 -40.78 16.10
CA GLN A 16 5.65 -41.20 17.03
C GLN A 16 5.66 -40.36 18.30
N ALA A 17 5.53 -39.03 18.18
CA ALA A 17 5.45 -38.12 19.31
C ALA A 17 4.25 -38.43 20.21
N ARG A 18 3.06 -38.64 19.63
CA ARG A 18 1.83 -39.04 20.36
C ARG A 18 2.01 -40.33 21.18
N GLY A 19 2.84 -41.27 20.73
CA GLY A 19 3.15 -42.49 21.47
C GLY A 19 4.10 -42.30 22.66
N ARG A 20 4.71 -41.12 22.81
CA ARG A 20 5.73 -40.81 23.84
C ARG A 20 5.30 -39.74 24.83
N ILE A 21 4.19 -39.07 24.57
CA ILE A 21 3.67 -37.98 25.42
C ILE A 21 2.38 -38.41 26.11
N ARG A 22 2.04 -37.72 27.20
CA ARG A 22 0.71 -37.83 27.81
C ARG A 22 -0.31 -37.17 26.88
N ILE A 23 -1.40 -37.87 26.60
CA ILE A 23 -2.55 -37.32 25.88
C ILE A 23 -3.69 -37.19 26.89
N VAL A 24 -4.39 -36.06 26.85
CA VAL A 24 -5.59 -35.83 27.66
C VAL A 24 -6.77 -35.76 26.71
N GLU A 25 -7.80 -36.56 26.97
CA GLU A 25 -9.03 -36.55 26.21
C GLU A 25 -9.88 -35.31 26.58
N PRO A 26 -10.56 -34.66 25.62
CA PRO A 26 -11.44 -33.52 25.90
C PRO A 26 -12.50 -33.78 26.98
N ASP A 27 -12.93 -35.04 27.14
CA ASP A 27 -13.93 -35.42 28.14
C ASP A 27 -13.38 -35.51 29.56
N GLU A 28 -12.07 -35.66 29.71
CA GLU A 28 -11.36 -35.73 30.99
C GLU A 28 -10.74 -34.38 31.36
N PHE A 29 -10.90 -33.36 30.50
CA PHE A 29 -10.29 -32.05 30.66
C PHE A 29 -11.31 -30.93 30.89
N THR A 30 -11.06 -30.10 31.90
CA THR A 30 -11.79 -28.85 32.14
C THR A 30 -10.79 -27.70 32.35
N PRO A 31 -10.85 -26.63 31.56
CA PRO A 31 -9.97 -25.48 31.72
C PRO A 31 -10.47 -24.58 32.88
N ASP A 32 -10.22 -25.02 34.11
CA ASP A 32 -10.64 -24.34 35.35
C ASP A 32 -9.54 -23.46 35.98
N GLY A 33 -8.41 -23.30 35.28
CA GLY A 33 -7.25 -22.55 35.75
C GLY A 33 -6.32 -23.33 36.69
N SER A 34 -6.60 -24.61 36.97
CA SER A 34 -5.69 -25.48 37.74
C SER A 34 -4.44 -25.88 36.95
N VAL A 35 -4.50 -25.85 35.62
CA VAL A 35 -3.38 -26.17 34.72
C VAL A 35 -2.98 -24.97 33.87
N MET A 36 -1.72 -24.94 33.43
CA MET A 36 -1.27 -23.99 32.43
C MET A 36 -1.69 -24.48 31.03
N LEU A 37 -2.71 -23.85 30.46
CA LEU A 37 -3.21 -24.19 29.13
C LEU A 37 -2.51 -23.35 28.06
N ILE A 38 -1.88 -23.98 27.07
CA ILE A 38 -1.12 -23.29 26.00
C ILE A 38 -1.69 -23.64 24.62
N ASP A 39 -2.04 -22.61 23.85
CA ASP A 39 -2.38 -22.73 22.44
C ASP A 39 -1.13 -22.53 21.58
N VAL A 40 -0.71 -23.54 20.82
CA VAL A 40 0.49 -23.46 19.97
C VAL A 40 0.21 -23.08 18.51
N ARG A 41 -1.03 -22.65 18.20
CA ARG A 41 -1.40 -22.10 16.91
C ARG A 41 -0.84 -20.69 16.70
N ASP A 42 -0.83 -20.26 15.45
CA ASP A 42 -0.43 -18.89 15.12
C ASP A 42 -1.56 -17.90 15.41
N GLN A 43 -1.20 -16.61 15.60
CA GLN A 43 -2.13 -15.55 16.03
C GLN A 43 -3.37 -15.40 15.12
N ILE A 44 -3.26 -15.75 13.84
CA ILE A 44 -4.36 -15.70 12.88
C ILE A 44 -5.40 -16.79 13.17
N GLU A 45 -4.97 -18.00 13.53
CA GLU A 45 -5.85 -19.13 13.83
C GLU A 45 -6.58 -18.95 15.17
N VAL A 46 -5.98 -18.22 16.10
CA VAL A 46 -6.58 -17.91 17.41
C VAL A 46 -7.74 -16.91 17.28
N ALA A 47 -7.81 -16.13 16.20
CA ALA A 47 -8.92 -15.20 15.96
C ALA A 47 -10.28 -15.91 15.88
N ASP A 48 -10.30 -17.18 15.45
CA ASP A 48 -11.50 -18.02 15.38
C ASP A 48 -11.92 -18.62 16.74
N GLY A 49 -11.18 -18.26 17.80
CA GLY A 49 -11.47 -18.58 19.19
C GLY A 49 -10.44 -19.50 19.84
N LEU A 50 -10.40 -19.45 21.17
CA LEU A 50 -9.50 -20.19 22.06
C LEU A 50 -10.28 -20.88 23.18
N LEU A 51 -9.69 -21.90 23.78
CA LEU A 51 -10.18 -22.43 25.06
C LEU A 51 -10.00 -21.36 26.16
N GLU A 52 -10.96 -21.28 27.08
CA GLU A 52 -10.90 -20.36 28.21
C GLU A 52 -9.61 -20.57 29.04
N GLY A 53 -8.97 -19.47 29.45
CA GLY A 53 -7.71 -19.53 30.20
C GLY A 53 -6.46 -19.91 29.41
N ALA A 54 -6.56 -20.14 28.09
CA ALA A 54 -5.40 -20.48 27.26
C ALA A 54 -4.45 -19.29 27.03
N VAL A 55 -3.14 -19.53 27.19
CA VAL A 55 -2.06 -18.62 26.79
C VAL A 55 -1.57 -18.99 25.39
N VAL A 56 -1.46 -18.02 24.49
CA VAL A 56 -1.02 -18.28 23.11
C VAL A 56 0.50 -18.23 23.03
N VAL A 57 1.12 -19.35 22.64
CA VAL A 57 2.55 -19.47 22.40
C VAL A 57 2.78 -20.23 21.08
N PRO A 58 2.92 -19.52 19.94
CA PRO A 58 3.03 -20.16 18.63
C PRO A 58 4.15 -21.19 18.59
N ARG A 59 3.92 -22.34 17.92
CA ARG A 59 4.87 -23.47 17.92
C ARG A 59 6.31 -23.06 17.58
N GLY A 60 6.50 -22.15 16.62
CA GLY A 60 7.83 -21.70 16.19
C GLY A 60 8.58 -20.81 17.19
N GLN A 61 7.91 -20.36 18.26
CA GLN A 61 8.49 -19.50 19.30
C GLN A 61 8.48 -20.17 20.68
N LEU A 62 7.98 -21.41 20.79
CA LEU A 62 7.76 -22.10 22.06
C LEU A 62 9.02 -22.17 22.92
N GLU A 63 10.13 -22.63 22.33
CA GLU A 63 11.41 -22.81 23.02
C GLU A 63 11.98 -21.49 23.54
N LYS A 64 11.67 -20.38 22.86
CA LYS A 64 12.10 -19.03 23.24
C LYS A 64 11.24 -18.45 24.36
N LEU A 65 9.92 -18.57 24.24
CA LEU A 65 8.97 -17.87 25.11
C LEU A 65 8.65 -18.64 26.40
N ILE A 66 8.68 -19.98 26.38
CA ILE A 66 8.31 -20.79 27.54
C ILE A 66 9.21 -20.49 28.76
N GLY A 67 10.51 -20.23 28.53
CA GLY A 67 11.45 -19.87 29.60
C GLY A 67 11.20 -18.50 30.24
N GLN A 68 10.38 -17.65 29.61
CA GLN A 68 10.02 -16.33 30.12
C GLN A 68 8.73 -16.35 30.94
N MET A 69 7.97 -17.45 30.91
CA MET A 69 6.67 -17.58 31.58
C MET A 69 6.79 -17.90 33.09
N ASN A 70 8.01 -17.98 33.64
CA ASN A 70 8.29 -18.29 35.05
C ASN A 70 7.54 -19.53 35.58
N LEU A 71 7.41 -20.56 34.74
CA LEU A 71 6.78 -21.84 35.11
C LEU A 71 7.76 -22.71 35.90
N SER A 72 7.26 -23.46 36.88
CA SER A 72 8.07 -24.50 37.52
C SER A 72 8.13 -25.75 36.63
N LEU A 73 9.22 -26.53 36.73
CA LEU A 73 9.40 -27.72 35.90
C LEU A 73 8.36 -28.83 36.18
N ASP A 74 7.78 -28.82 37.37
CA ASP A 74 6.71 -29.73 37.83
C ASP A 74 5.29 -29.20 37.59
N GLN A 75 5.13 -27.98 37.05
CA GLN A 75 3.81 -27.42 36.77
C GLN A 75 3.06 -28.25 35.73
N GLU A 76 1.76 -28.47 35.93
CA GLU A 76 0.92 -29.16 34.96
C GLU A 76 0.62 -28.24 33.76
N ILE A 77 1.06 -28.66 32.56
CA ILE A 77 0.94 -27.92 31.30
C ILE A 77 0.16 -28.76 30.29
N VAL A 78 -0.90 -28.20 29.73
CA VAL A 78 -1.67 -28.81 28.63
C VAL A 78 -1.53 -27.97 27.38
N LEU A 79 -1.09 -28.57 26.27
CA LEU A 79 -0.96 -27.90 24.99
C LEU A 79 -2.02 -28.37 24.00
N TYR A 80 -2.53 -27.45 23.19
CA TYR A 80 -3.40 -27.79 22.08
C TYR A 80 -3.07 -26.99 20.83
N CYS A 81 -3.50 -27.50 19.69
CA CYS A 81 -3.50 -26.75 18.43
C CYS A 81 -4.81 -27.01 17.68
N GLU A 82 -4.83 -26.86 16.34
CA GLU A 82 -6.05 -27.10 15.57
C GLU A 82 -6.54 -28.55 15.69
N SER A 83 -5.66 -29.51 15.34
CA SER A 83 -5.97 -30.95 15.24
C SER A 83 -5.13 -31.86 16.15
N GLY A 84 -4.37 -31.27 17.07
CA GLY A 84 -3.53 -31.99 18.05
C GLY A 84 -2.20 -32.57 17.51
N ASN A 85 -1.79 -32.23 16.28
CA ASN A 85 -0.50 -32.69 15.70
C ASN A 85 0.68 -31.82 16.17
N ARG A 86 0.54 -30.48 16.04
CA ARG A 86 1.58 -29.52 16.47
C ARG A 86 1.80 -29.54 17.99
N SER A 87 0.73 -29.68 18.77
CA SER A 87 0.81 -29.77 20.22
C SER A 87 1.53 -31.05 20.68
N ALA A 88 1.42 -32.16 19.94
CA ALA A 88 2.16 -33.38 20.27
C ALA A 88 3.69 -33.19 20.16
N LEU A 89 4.15 -32.56 19.07
CA LEU A 89 5.56 -32.21 18.89
C LEU A 89 6.03 -31.13 19.88
N ALA A 90 5.13 -30.21 20.24
CA ALA A 90 5.40 -29.20 21.27
C ALA A 90 5.62 -29.83 22.65
N CYS A 91 4.78 -30.81 23.03
CA CYS A 91 4.93 -31.56 24.28
C CYS A 91 6.26 -32.30 24.35
N GLU A 92 6.66 -32.99 23.27
CA GLU A 92 7.95 -33.67 23.21
C GLU A 92 9.11 -32.69 23.40
N THR A 93 8.99 -31.50 22.80
CA THR A 93 10.00 -30.43 22.95
C THR A 93 10.09 -29.93 24.39
N LEU A 94 8.96 -29.69 25.06
CA LEU A 94 8.97 -29.26 26.46
C LEU A 94 9.50 -30.35 27.40
N GLY A 95 9.21 -31.62 27.11
CA GLY A 95 9.81 -32.75 27.84
C GLY A 95 11.35 -32.76 27.71
N LEU A 96 11.88 -32.49 26.52
CA LEU A 96 13.33 -32.34 26.31
C LEU A 96 13.93 -31.12 27.04
N MET A 97 13.13 -30.09 27.30
CA MET A 97 13.51 -28.91 28.09
C MET A 97 13.39 -29.12 29.60
N GLY A 98 12.89 -30.29 30.05
CA GLY A 98 12.85 -30.68 31.46
C GLY A 98 11.50 -30.45 32.16
N TYR A 99 10.44 -30.10 31.44
CA TYR A 99 9.10 -30.02 32.02
C TYR A 99 8.52 -31.44 32.21
N GLU A 100 8.11 -31.76 33.43
CA GLU A 100 7.78 -33.13 33.85
C GLU A 100 6.31 -33.48 33.56
N ASN A 101 5.41 -32.50 33.70
CA ASN A 101 3.96 -32.70 33.66
C ASN A 101 3.31 -32.05 32.43
N VAL A 102 3.71 -32.50 31.24
CA VAL A 102 3.25 -31.95 29.96
C VAL A 102 2.33 -32.91 29.22
N ALA A 103 1.18 -32.42 28.75
CA ALA A 103 0.23 -33.21 27.96
C ALA A 103 -0.31 -32.48 26.72
N SER A 104 -0.68 -33.23 25.68
CA SER A 104 -1.42 -32.69 24.54
C SER A 104 -2.90 -33.00 24.66
N LEU A 105 -3.76 -32.01 24.38
CA LEU A 105 -5.20 -32.22 24.23
C LEU A 105 -5.47 -33.03 22.95
N ALA A 106 -6.18 -34.15 23.07
CA ALA A 106 -6.52 -35.00 21.94
C ALA A 106 -7.45 -34.26 20.97
N GLY A 107 -7.17 -34.37 19.66
CA GLY A 107 -7.99 -33.74 18.61
C GLY A 107 -7.96 -32.20 18.57
N GLY A 108 -7.24 -31.54 19.48
CA GLY A 108 -7.11 -30.08 19.51
C GLY A 108 -8.43 -29.34 19.69
N ILE A 109 -8.48 -28.10 19.18
CA ILE A 109 -9.70 -27.27 19.26
C ILE A 109 -10.80 -27.71 18.28
N GLU A 110 -10.45 -28.42 17.20
CA GLU A 110 -11.43 -29.00 16.27
C GLU A 110 -12.34 -29.99 17.01
N GLU A 111 -11.76 -30.90 17.78
CA GLU A 111 -12.50 -31.89 18.56
C GLU A 111 -13.25 -31.23 19.72
N TRP A 112 -12.65 -30.25 20.38
CA TRP A 112 -13.31 -29.45 21.42
C TRP A 112 -14.60 -28.79 20.91
N ARG A 113 -14.55 -28.20 19.71
CA ARG A 113 -15.72 -27.61 19.03
C ARG A 113 -16.71 -28.68 18.60
N ARG A 114 -16.25 -29.82 18.08
CA ARG A 114 -17.11 -30.95 17.66
C ARG A 114 -17.98 -31.46 18.81
N LEU A 115 -17.45 -31.43 20.03
CA LEU A 115 -18.16 -31.79 21.27
C LEU A 115 -19.07 -30.67 21.81
N GLY A 116 -19.15 -29.52 21.13
CA GLY A 116 -20.02 -28.40 21.51
C GLY A 116 -19.54 -27.62 22.73
N ARG A 117 -18.24 -27.70 23.07
CA ARG A 117 -17.66 -27.04 24.24
C ARG A 117 -17.37 -25.55 23.98
N PRO A 118 -17.43 -24.69 25.01
CA PRO A 118 -17.29 -23.24 24.83
C PRO A 118 -15.86 -22.85 24.42
N ILE A 119 -15.78 -21.78 23.62
CA ILE A 119 -14.54 -21.09 23.25
C ILE A 119 -14.74 -19.58 23.46
N ILE A 120 -13.67 -18.88 23.80
CA ILE A 120 -13.65 -17.42 23.96
C ILE A 120 -13.07 -16.80 22.68
N ARG A 121 -13.57 -15.62 22.30
CA ARG A 121 -12.99 -14.79 21.22
C ARG A 121 -12.11 -13.70 21.83
N GLY A 122 -10.85 -13.60 21.41
CA GLY A 122 -9.94 -12.50 21.73
C GLY A 122 -9.05 -12.70 22.97
N GLY A 123 -8.18 -13.71 22.98
CA GLY A 123 -7.22 -13.96 24.07
C GLY A 123 -5.99 -13.03 24.01
N SER A 124 -5.47 -12.62 25.18
CA SER A 124 -4.27 -11.78 25.26
C SER A 124 -3.01 -12.57 24.90
N VAL A 125 -2.24 -12.05 23.95
CA VAL A 125 -0.92 -12.59 23.60
C VAL A 125 0.12 -12.02 24.57
N LEU A 126 0.98 -12.87 25.15
CA LEU A 126 2.21 -12.41 25.80
C LEU A 126 3.17 -11.92 24.69
N SER A 127 3.17 -10.62 24.42
CA SER A 127 4.16 -9.97 23.56
C SER A 127 5.08 -9.10 24.41
N ASP A 128 6.39 -9.17 24.14
CA ASP A 128 7.49 -8.43 24.79
C ASP A 128 7.06 -7.04 25.30
N SER A 129 7.04 -6.88 26.62
CA SER A 129 6.76 -5.62 27.30
C SER A 129 7.97 -4.69 27.24
N SER A 130 8.24 -4.12 26.06
CA SER A 130 9.09 -2.92 25.93
C SER A 130 8.91 -2.20 24.59
N SER A 131 7.67 -2.03 24.12
CA SER A 131 7.36 -0.95 23.16
C SER A 131 5.93 -0.47 23.35
N ASN A 132 5.78 0.83 23.61
CA ASN A 132 4.49 1.52 23.65
C ASN A 132 3.89 1.64 22.24
N PHE A 133 3.55 0.53 21.60
CA PHE A 133 2.61 0.52 20.48
C PHE A 133 1.35 -0.18 20.98
N SER A 134 0.49 0.62 21.62
CA SER A 134 -0.86 0.21 22.00
C SER A 134 -1.57 -0.47 20.82
N ASP A 135 -2.29 -1.55 21.11
CA ASP A 135 -3.40 -2.06 20.31
C ASP A 135 -4.39 -0.90 20.02
N ALA A 136 -4.14 -0.16 18.95
CA ALA A 136 -5.14 0.69 18.32
C ALA A 136 -5.97 -0.22 17.42
N THR A 137 -6.87 -1.00 18.01
CA THR A 137 -7.92 -1.67 17.25
C THR A 137 -8.84 -0.56 16.72
N SER A 138 -8.65 -0.23 15.43
CA SER A 138 -9.27 0.85 14.64
C SER A 138 -8.66 2.26 14.82
N ALA A 139 -8.51 2.96 13.68
CA ALA A 139 -8.18 4.38 13.67
C ALA A 139 -9.32 5.16 14.38
N PRO A 140 -9.01 6.24 15.12
CA PRO A 140 -10.03 7.03 15.80
C PRO A 140 -11.06 7.55 14.79
N SER A 141 -12.34 7.53 15.16
CA SER A 141 -13.39 8.13 14.34
C SER A 141 -13.19 9.64 14.27
N VAL A 142 -13.04 10.19 13.07
CA VAL A 142 -12.85 11.63 12.84
C VAL A 142 -14.18 12.29 12.49
N ASP A 143 -14.57 13.32 13.24
CA ASP A 143 -15.66 14.21 12.84
C ASP A 143 -15.12 15.31 11.93
N HIS A 144 -15.39 15.21 10.62
CA HIS A 144 -14.95 16.20 9.64
C HIS A 144 -15.68 17.55 9.74
N GLY A 145 -16.73 17.67 10.57
CA GLY A 145 -17.39 18.92 10.90
C GLY A 145 -16.73 19.71 12.05
N ASP A 146 -15.80 19.09 12.79
CA ASP A 146 -15.10 19.70 13.92
C ASP A 146 -13.59 19.78 13.68
N TRP A 147 -13.07 21.00 13.60
CA TRP A 147 -11.63 21.25 13.42
C TRP A 147 -10.77 20.71 14.56
N ASN A 148 -11.28 20.62 15.79
CA ASN A 148 -10.52 20.02 16.88
C ASN A 148 -10.39 18.51 16.70
N SER A 149 -11.48 17.84 16.30
CA SER A 149 -11.45 16.41 15.93
C SER A 149 -10.50 16.15 14.77
N VAL A 150 -10.56 16.95 13.69
CA VAL A 150 -9.64 16.80 12.55
C VAL A 150 -8.20 17.01 12.99
N ARG A 151 -7.92 18.07 13.76
CA ARG A 151 -6.57 18.38 14.26
C ARG A 151 -6.02 17.25 15.14
N ALA A 152 -6.87 16.64 15.98
CA ALA A 152 -6.48 15.54 16.85
C ALA A 152 -6.06 14.27 16.09
N ASP A 153 -6.51 14.09 14.84
CA ASP A 153 -6.09 12.97 14.00
C ASP A 153 -4.63 13.12 13.51
N PHE A 154 -4.03 14.31 13.60
CA PHE A 154 -2.64 14.54 13.22
C PHE A 154 -1.72 14.58 14.46
N PRO A 155 -0.93 13.53 14.74
CA PRO A 155 -0.11 13.48 15.96
C PRO A 155 0.93 14.62 16.05
N ILE A 156 1.38 15.14 14.91
CA ILE A 156 2.33 16.25 14.85
C ILE A 156 1.81 17.51 15.54
N THR A 157 0.49 17.67 15.68
CA THR A 157 -0.13 18.89 16.20
C THR A 157 0.07 19.07 17.71
N THR A 158 0.46 18.01 18.43
CA THR A 158 0.83 18.07 19.85
C THR A 158 2.31 18.35 20.06
N THR A 159 3.12 18.38 18.99
CA THR A 159 4.57 18.62 19.07
C THR A 159 4.87 20.03 19.58
N ARG A 160 5.88 20.11 20.44
CA ARG A 160 6.51 21.38 20.85
C ARG A 160 7.89 21.51 20.21
N ILE A 161 8.25 22.73 19.86
CA ILE A 161 9.52 23.07 19.20
C ILE A 161 10.28 24.14 19.98
N ASP A 162 11.61 24.02 19.99
CA ASP A 162 12.49 25.09 20.47
C ASP A 162 12.42 26.28 19.52
N CYS A 163 12.11 27.46 20.06
CA CYS A 163 12.20 28.71 19.33
C CYS A 163 13.57 29.36 19.52
N THR A 164 13.91 30.31 18.64
CA THR A 164 15.21 31.03 18.64
C THR A 164 15.47 31.83 19.91
N ASP A 165 14.43 32.11 20.70
CA ASP A 165 14.52 32.77 22.01
C ASP A 165 14.67 31.79 23.19
N GLY A 166 14.85 30.49 22.91
CA GLY A 166 15.03 29.44 23.91
C GLY A 166 13.73 28.99 24.60
N VAL A 167 12.57 29.47 24.15
CA VAL A 167 11.28 29.08 24.73
C VAL A 167 10.60 28.02 23.85
N GLN A 168 10.25 26.90 24.46
CA GLN A 168 9.47 25.83 23.82
C GLN A 168 8.03 26.27 23.58
N ARG A 169 7.56 26.20 22.33
CA ARG A 169 6.17 26.55 21.95
C ARG A 169 5.52 25.43 21.15
N SER A 170 4.19 25.40 21.13
CA SER A 170 3.43 24.49 20.28
C SER A 170 3.72 24.75 18.81
N LEU A 171 3.89 23.69 18.02
CA LEU A 171 4.13 23.79 16.59
C LEU A 171 2.94 24.43 15.86
N VAL A 172 3.24 25.45 15.06
CA VAL A 172 2.36 25.99 14.02
C VAL A 172 3.06 25.75 12.68
N TYR A 173 2.64 24.71 11.97
CA TYR A 173 3.28 24.29 10.72
C TYR A 173 2.56 24.93 9.53
N LEU A 174 3.24 25.85 8.85
CA LEU A 174 2.71 26.61 7.69
C LEU A 174 3.48 26.33 6.40
N ASP A 175 4.04 25.13 6.29
CA ASP A 175 4.87 24.69 5.15
C ASP A 175 4.26 23.49 4.40
N HIS A 176 2.92 23.38 4.43
CA HIS A 176 2.21 22.25 3.82
C HIS A 176 2.38 22.15 2.29
N ALA A 177 2.69 23.25 1.62
CA ALA A 177 3.03 23.25 0.20
C ALA A 177 4.34 22.47 -0.09
N ALA A 178 5.27 22.39 0.87
CA ALA A 178 6.47 21.56 0.74
C ALA A 178 6.14 20.10 1.01
N THR A 179 5.53 19.82 2.17
CA THR A 179 5.03 18.49 2.52
C THR A 179 3.93 18.56 3.58
N THR A 180 3.02 17.61 3.52
CA THR A 180 1.96 17.43 4.52
C THR A 180 2.37 16.38 5.56
N HIS A 181 1.72 16.41 6.72
CA HIS A 181 1.84 15.35 7.72
C HIS A 181 0.69 14.36 7.54
N PRO A 182 0.95 13.03 7.57
CA PRO A 182 -0.11 12.04 7.46
C PRO A 182 -0.97 11.99 8.74
N PRO A 183 -2.30 11.77 8.62
CA PRO A 183 -3.17 11.51 9.76
C PRO A 183 -2.86 10.15 10.38
N SER A 184 -3.37 9.93 11.59
CA SER A 184 -3.20 8.68 12.35
C SER A 184 -3.77 7.50 11.57
N THR A 185 -4.84 7.71 10.81
CA THR A 185 -5.42 6.68 9.93
C THR A 185 -4.41 6.18 8.88
N ALA A 186 -3.68 7.07 8.22
CA ALA A 186 -2.67 6.70 7.21
C ALA A 186 -1.44 6.05 7.85
N LEU A 187 -1.00 6.57 9.01
CA LEU A 187 0.09 5.99 9.78
C LEU A 187 -0.26 4.57 10.24
N HIS A 188 -1.46 4.36 10.76
CA HIS A 188 -1.94 3.07 11.22
C HIS A 188 -1.95 2.04 10.08
N ALA A 189 -2.52 2.41 8.93
CA ALA A 189 -2.56 1.54 7.75
C ALA A 189 -1.15 1.10 7.32
N TYR A 190 -0.18 2.03 7.33
CA TYR A 190 1.21 1.72 7.02
C TYR A 190 1.85 0.77 8.04
N THR A 191 1.71 1.07 9.34
CA THR A 191 2.27 0.23 10.41
C THR A 191 1.63 -1.16 10.46
N GLN A 192 0.33 -1.25 10.20
CA GLN A 192 -0.40 -2.51 10.15
C GLN A 192 0.09 -3.36 8.97
N PHE A 193 0.17 -2.77 7.77
CA PHE A 193 0.63 -3.51 6.60
C PHE A 193 2.04 -4.07 6.81
N LEU A 194 2.99 -3.23 7.23
CA LEU A 194 4.35 -3.67 7.45
C LEU A 194 4.50 -4.67 8.61
N GLY A 195 3.77 -4.45 9.70
CA GLY A 195 3.90 -5.27 10.90
C GLY A 195 3.20 -6.63 10.81
N ARG A 196 2.13 -6.75 10.00
CA ARG A 196 1.24 -7.92 10.03
C ARG A 196 0.94 -8.55 8.67
N GLU A 197 1.13 -7.83 7.56
CA GLU A 197 0.58 -8.24 6.26
C GLU A 197 1.59 -8.23 5.10
N TYR A 198 2.82 -7.78 5.36
CA TYR A 198 3.84 -7.56 4.34
C TYR A 198 4.20 -8.85 3.58
N SER A 199 4.10 -8.78 2.26
CA SER A 199 4.61 -9.79 1.35
C SER A 199 4.80 -9.22 -0.05
N ASN A 200 5.51 -9.96 -0.91
CA ASN A 200 5.60 -9.64 -2.33
C ASN A 200 4.23 -9.81 -3.01
N VAL A 201 3.93 -8.90 -3.93
CA VAL A 201 2.72 -8.91 -4.76
C VAL A 201 2.85 -9.82 -6.00
N HIS A 202 1.71 -10.26 -6.53
CA HIS A 202 1.50 -10.99 -7.80
C HIS A 202 2.05 -12.42 -7.95
N ARG A 203 3.24 -12.74 -7.43
CA ARG A 203 3.93 -14.01 -7.80
C ARG A 203 3.67 -15.20 -6.89
N ALA A 204 3.10 -15.00 -5.70
CA ALA A 204 3.00 -16.03 -4.68
C ALA A 204 1.54 -16.34 -4.31
N THR A 205 1.27 -17.61 -4.03
CA THR A 205 -0.08 -18.14 -3.78
C THR A 205 -0.44 -18.25 -2.29
N HIS A 206 0.52 -18.00 -1.40
CA HIS A 206 0.28 -18.04 0.04
C HIS A 206 -0.60 -16.85 0.49
N SER A 207 -1.24 -16.98 1.65
CA SER A 207 -2.23 -16.03 2.16
C SER A 207 -1.73 -14.58 2.22
N LEU A 208 -0.52 -14.36 2.76
CA LEU A 208 0.06 -13.01 2.84
C LEU A 208 0.29 -12.36 1.47
N ALA A 209 0.74 -13.13 0.47
CA ALA A 209 0.94 -12.60 -0.88
C ALA A 209 -0.38 -12.25 -1.58
N ARG A 210 -1.44 -13.03 -1.33
CA ARG A 210 -2.80 -12.69 -1.78
C ARG A 210 -3.29 -11.41 -1.11
N SER A 211 -3.21 -11.31 0.22
CA SER A 211 -3.61 -10.10 0.97
C SER A 211 -2.84 -8.85 0.51
N ALA A 212 -1.53 -8.96 0.30
CA ALA A 212 -0.71 -7.86 -0.20
C ALA A 212 -1.10 -7.45 -1.63
N THR A 213 -1.41 -8.43 -2.50
CA THR A 213 -1.87 -8.18 -3.87
C THR A 213 -3.25 -7.51 -3.87
N ASP A 214 -4.18 -7.96 -3.02
CA ASP A 214 -5.52 -7.37 -2.90
C ASP A 214 -5.44 -5.93 -2.40
N ARG A 215 -4.57 -5.64 -1.42
CA ARG A 215 -4.32 -4.25 -0.96
C ARG A 215 -3.70 -3.38 -2.03
N PHE A 216 -2.76 -3.93 -2.80
CA PHE A 216 -2.15 -3.22 -3.90
C PHE A 216 -3.19 -2.87 -4.96
N GLN A 217 -4.06 -3.82 -5.34
CA GLN A 217 -5.17 -3.57 -6.26
C GLN A 217 -6.15 -2.52 -5.71
N ALA A 218 -6.49 -2.61 -4.42
CA ALA A 218 -7.35 -1.61 -3.78
C ALA A 218 -6.73 -0.20 -3.82
N ALA A 219 -5.41 -0.08 -3.77
CA ALA A 219 -4.71 1.20 -3.93
C ALA A 219 -4.83 1.72 -5.38
N TYR A 220 -4.71 0.87 -6.40
CA TYR A 220 -4.96 1.24 -7.81
C TYR A 220 -6.37 1.81 -7.98
N ASP A 221 -7.38 1.05 -7.52
CA ASP A 221 -8.79 1.42 -7.65
C ASP A 221 -9.10 2.72 -6.86
N THR A 222 -8.44 2.91 -5.71
CA THR A 222 -8.59 4.13 -4.91
C THR A 222 -7.98 5.34 -5.60
N CYS A 223 -6.76 5.24 -6.13
CA CYS A 223 -6.12 6.33 -6.87
C CYS A 223 -6.92 6.71 -8.13
N ALA A 224 -7.39 5.72 -8.90
CA ALA A 224 -8.19 5.98 -10.10
C ALA A 224 -9.50 6.71 -9.74
N ARG A 225 -10.28 6.18 -8.78
CA ARG A 225 -11.53 6.81 -8.34
C ARG A 225 -11.31 8.20 -7.73
N PHE A 226 -10.21 8.41 -7.00
CA PHE A 226 -9.90 9.69 -6.38
C PHE A 226 -9.80 10.83 -7.40
N VAL A 227 -9.33 10.52 -8.60
CA VAL A 227 -9.22 11.49 -9.70
C VAL A 227 -10.37 11.39 -10.72
N GLY A 228 -11.47 10.70 -10.40
CA GLY A 228 -12.58 10.49 -11.32
C GLY A 228 -12.28 9.53 -12.49
N GLY A 229 -11.14 8.83 -12.46
CA GLY A 229 -10.69 7.93 -13.51
C GLY A 229 -11.36 6.55 -13.48
N ASN A 230 -11.53 5.97 -14.66
CA ASN A 230 -11.98 4.59 -14.86
C ASN A 230 -10.82 3.72 -15.37
N LEU A 231 -10.54 2.59 -14.69
CA LEU A 231 -9.49 1.64 -15.08
C LEU A 231 -9.81 0.81 -16.33
N ASP A 232 -11.04 0.83 -16.83
CA ASP A 232 -11.37 0.26 -18.14
C ASP A 232 -10.82 1.10 -19.30
N GLU A 233 -10.68 2.41 -19.10
CA GLU A 233 -10.18 3.37 -20.10
C GLU A 233 -8.75 3.82 -19.81
N GLY A 234 -8.36 3.88 -18.54
CA GLY A 234 -7.07 4.38 -18.06
C GLY A 234 -6.29 3.42 -17.19
N CYS A 235 -5.17 3.88 -16.66
CA CYS A 235 -4.28 3.13 -15.80
C CYS A 235 -3.62 4.07 -14.79
N VAL A 236 -3.34 3.53 -13.60
CA VAL A 236 -2.54 4.20 -12.56
C VAL A 236 -1.12 3.61 -12.61
N VAL A 237 -0.12 4.48 -12.68
CA VAL A 237 1.29 4.10 -12.60
C VAL A 237 1.85 4.68 -11.31
N PHE A 238 2.22 3.81 -10.38
CA PHE A 238 2.90 4.25 -9.17
C PHE A 238 4.33 4.71 -9.49
N THR A 239 4.66 5.89 -8.98
CA THR A 239 5.98 6.51 -9.13
C THR A 239 6.52 6.85 -7.74
N SER A 240 7.79 7.22 -7.65
CA SER A 240 8.39 7.63 -6.38
C SER A 240 7.94 9.01 -5.92
N ASN A 241 7.52 9.87 -6.87
CA ASN A 241 7.02 11.23 -6.66
C ASN A 241 6.51 11.82 -8.00
N THR A 242 5.96 13.04 -7.95
CA THR A 242 5.54 13.78 -9.15
C THR A 242 6.67 14.00 -10.16
N THR A 243 7.90 14.28 -9.71
CA THR A 243 9.04 14.47 -10.62
C THR A 243 9.27 13.24 -11.49
N HIS A 244 9.22 12.03 -10.91
CA HIS A 244 9.32 10.78 -11.67
C HIS A 244 8.12 10.60 -12.62
N ALA A 245 6.91 10.99 -12.22
CA ALA A 245 5.75 10.96 -13.11
C ALA A 245 5.90 11.91 -14.32
N CYS A 246 6.30 13.17 -14.10
CA CYS A 246 6.57 14.12 -15.19
C CYS A 246 7.72 13.65 -16.10
N ASP A 247 8.78 13.07 -15.52
CA ASP A 247 9.87 12.50 -16.30
C ASP A 247 9.42 11.33 -17.18
N LEU A 248 8.56 10.46 -16.65
CA LEU A 248 7.97 9.35 -17.40
C LEU A 248 7.12 9.86 -18.57
N VAL A 249 6.26 10.86 -18.36
CA VAL A 249 5.45 11.48 -19.42
C VAL A 249 6.36 12.08 -20.50
N SER A 250 7.37 12.85 -20.10
CA SER A 250 8.34 13.44 -21.04
C SER A 250 9.10 12.36 -21.83
N HIS A 251 9.49 11.28 -21.16
CA HIS A 251 10.18 10.17 -21.80
C HIS A 251 9.31 9.44 -22.83
N VAL A 252 8.04 9.17 -22.51
CA VAL A 252 7.11 8.49 -23.42
C VAL A 252 6.80 9.35 -24.65
N LEU A 253 6.75 10.68 -24.49
CA LEU A 253 6.40 11.60 -25.56
C LEU A 253 7.61 12.20 -26.30
N CYS A 254 8.86 11.83 -25.96
CA CYS A 254 10.04 12.50 -26.54
C CYS A 254 10.10 12.35 -28.06
N GLU A 255 9.81 11.17 -28.58
CA GLU A 255 9.82 10.86 -30.03
C GLU A 255 8.54 11.30 -30.76
N HIS A 256 7.50 11.73 -30.03
CA HIS A 256 6.29 12.23 -30.68
C HIS A 256 6.62 13.55 -31.41
N PRO A 257 6.19 13.74 -32.68
CA PRO A 257 6.40 15.00 -33.40
C PRO A 257 5.76 16.18 -32.68
N GLY A 258 6.42 17.34 -32.71
CA GLY A 258 5.94 18.59 -32.12
C GLY A 258 6.69 19.03 -30.86
N LYS A 259 6.39 20.26 -30.42
CA LYS A 259 6.97 20.92 -29.24
C LYS A 259 6.10 20.70 -28.00
N VAL A 260 6.69 20.83 -26.81
CA VAL A 260 5.92 20.86 -25.55
C VAL A 260 5.65 22.31 -25.19
N LEU A 261 4.41 22.64 -24.85
CA LEU A 261 4.03 23.93 -24.29
C LEU A 261 4.09 23.84 -22.77
N VAL A 262 4.81 24.75 -22.12
CA VAL A 262 4.82 24.94 -20.66
C VAL A 262 4.42 26.37 -20.30
N THR A 263 4.20 26.65 -19.01
CA THR A 263 3.85 27.98 -18.52
C THR A 263 4.92 28.55 -17.60
N ASP A 264 4.82 29.83 -17.27
CA ASP A 264 5.64 30.47 -16.22
C ASP A 264 5.24 30.04 -14.79
N LEU A 265 4.16 29.27 -14.61
CA LEU A 265 3.73 28.75 -13.29
C LEU A 265 4.41 27.43 -12.91
N GLU A 266 5.11 26.79 -13.85
CA GLU A 266 5.56 25.42 -13.66
C GLU A 266 6.62 25.28 -12.56
N HIS A 267 6.44 24.28 -11.70
CA HIS A 267 7.54 23.76 -10.92
C HIS A 267 8.61 23.16 -11.85
N HIS A 268 9.89 23.22 -11.47
CA HIS A 268 10.98 22.67 -12.28
C HIS A 268 10.77 21.21 -12.71
N SER A 269 10.05 20.43 -11.90
CA SER A 269 9.68 19.04 -12.20
C SER A 269 8.80 18.88 -13.44
N ASN A 270 7.98 19.88 -13.78
CA ASN A 270 7.10 19.89 -14.95
C ASN A 270 7.66 20.73 -16.12
N ASP A 271 8.90 21.22 -16.01
CA ASP A 271 9.60 21.97 -17.08
C ASP A 271 10.85 21.24 -17.56
N LEU A 272 11.78 20.95 -16.64
CA LEU A 272 13.11 20.44 -16.97
C LEU A 272 13.08 19.10 -17.74
N PRO A 273 12.22 18.11 -17.41
CA PRO A 273 12.21 16.86 -18.15
C PRO A 273 11.85 17.03 -19.62
N HIS A 274 10.99 18.00 -19.97
CA HIS A 274 10.60 18.30 -21.35
C HIS A 274 11.70 19.03 -22.09
N ARG A 275 12.29 20.05 -21.47
CA ARG A 275 13.45 20.79 -22.04
C ARG A 275 14.66 19.91 -22.32
N ASN A 276 14.87 18.88 -21.50
CA ASN A 276 15.98 17.95 -21.67
C ASN A 276 15.76 16.95 -22.83
N ARG A 277 14.52 16.78 -23.31
CA ARG A 277 14.15 15.75 -24.29
C ARG A 277 13.54 16.31 -25.58
N GLY A 278 13.38 17.63 -25.70
CA GLY A 278 12.83 18.25 -26.88
C GLY A 278 12.70 19.77 -26.78
N GLU A 279 12.10 20.34 -27.82
CA GLU A 279 11.80 21.77 -27.86
C GLU A 279 10.60 22.12 -26.99
N VAL A 280 10.74 23.23 -26.27
CA VAL A 280 9.70 23.76 -25.39
C VAL A 280 9.35 25.19 -25.78
N VAL A 281 8.05 25.48 -25.86
CA VAL A 281 7.51 26.83 -26.00
C VAL A 281 6.90 27.23 -24.66
N ARG A 282 7.16 28.46 -24.22
CA ARG A 282 6.66 28.95 -22.92
C ARG A 282 5.64 30.05 -23.10
N VAL A 283 4.50 29.91 -22.42
CA VAL A 283 3.46 30.94 -22.30
C VAL A 283 3.62 31.67 -20.97
N GLY A 284 3.63 32.99 -21.05
CA GLY A 284 3.81 33.86 -19.90
C GLY A 284 2.56 34.05 -19.06
N LEU A 285 2.69 34.88 -18.03
CA LEU A 285 1.58 35.32 -17.19
C LEU A 285 1.12 36.72 -17.59
N THR A 286 -0.16 36.95 -17.38
CA THR A 286 -0.74 38.29 -17.34
C THR A 286 -0.26 39.06 -16.10
N SER A 287 -0.58 40.35 -16.04
CA SER A 287 -0.13 41.24 -14.95
C SER A 287 -0.68 40.89 -13.56
N ASP A 288 -1.74 40.09 -13.47
CA ASP A 288 -2.29 39.58 -12.21
C ASP A 288 -1.76 38.18 -11.84
N LEU A 289 -0.66 37.75 -12.48
CA LEU A 289 0.04 36.48 -12.27
C LEU A 289 -0.80 35.25 -12.62
N ARG A 290 -1.72 35.39 -13.58
CA ARG A 290 -2.51 34.28 -14.15
C ARG A 290 -1.98 33.90 -15.53
N LEU A 291 -2.17 32.64 -15.89
CA LEU A 291 -1.86 32.15 -17.23
C LEU A 291 -2.64 32.95 -18.29
N ASP A 292 -1.91 33.41 -19.30
CA ASP A 292 -2.50 34.07 -20.47
C ASP A 292 -3.04 33.03 -21.46
N LEU A 293 -4.35 32.76 -21.40
CA LEU A 293 -5.01 31.78 -22.26
C LEU A 293 -5.06 32.23 -23.73
N ASP A 294 -5.16 33.53 -24.00
CA ASP A 294 -5.15 34.06 -25.37
C ASP A 294 -3.77 33.84 -26.00
N ALA A 295 -2.70 34.09 -25.25
CA ALA A 295 -1.34 33.79 -25.69
C ALA A 295 -1.11 32.28 -25.89
N MET A 296 -1.66 31.43 -25.00
CA MET A 296 -1.63 29.99 -25.16
C MET A 296 -2.31 29.54 -26.45
N GLU A 297 -3.52 30.03 -26.72
CA GLU A 297 -4.26 29.72 -27.95
C GLU A 297 -3.48 30.19 -29.19
N ALA A 298 -2.89 31.37 -29.15
CA ALA A 298 -2.07 31.87 -30.26
C ALA A 298 -0.87 30.93 -30.54
N VAL A 299 -0.21 30.41 -29.50
CA VAL A 299 0.85 29.42 -29.65
C VAL A 299 0.30 28.12 -30.25
N LEU A 300 -0.80 27.59 -29.73
CA LEU A 300 -1.43 26.36 -30.23
C LEU A 300 -1.87 26.47 -31.71
N ARG A 301 -2.24 27.66 -32.17
CA ARG A 301 -2.60 27.92 -33.58
C ARG A 301 -1.40 27.99 -34.53
N THR A 302 -0.22 28.35 -34.02
CA THR A 302 0.96 28.69 -34.84
C THR A 302 2.08 27.66 -34.77
N GLU A 303 2.14 26.89 -33.68
CA GLU A 303 3.14 25.88 -33.42
C GLU A 303 2.55 24.48 -33.44
N GLN A 304 3.33 23.49 -33.88
CA GLN A 304 2.94 22.09 -33.76
C GLN A 304 3.19 21.62 -32.32
N ILE A 305 2.19 21.75 -31.44
CA ILE A 305 2.29 21.32 -30.04
C ILE A 305 1.82 19.87 -29.89
N LYS A 306 2.63 19.05 -29.22
CA LYS A 306 2.27 17.65 -28.89
C LYS A 306 1.70 17.48 -27.49
N LEU A 307 2.12 18.34 -26.57
CA LEU A 307 1.76 18.28 -25.17
C LEU A 307 1.69 19.68 -24.59
N VAL A 308 0.61 19.97 -23.88
CA VAL A 308 0.44 21.11 -22.99
C VAL A 308 0.70 20.62 -21.56
N ALA A 309 1.87 20.93 -21.00
CA ALA A 309 2.25 20.57 -19.64
C ALA A 309 2.00 21.77 -18.71
N VAL A 310 1.02 21.63 -17.80
CA VAL A 310 0.53 22.72 -16.96
C VAL A 310 0.41 22.31 -15.50
N SER A 311 0.66 23.25 -14.58
CA SER A 311 0.40 23.06 -13.16
C SER A 311 -1.09 23.15 -12.87
N GLY A 312 -1.64 22.18 -12.14
CA GLY A 312 -3.04 22.21 -11.68
C GLY A 312 -3.28 23.21 -10.54
N ALA A 313 -2.23 23.50 -9.76
CA ALA A 313 -2.20 24.57 -8.79
C ALA A 313 -0.76 25.06 -8.61
N ALA A 314 -0.56 26.37 -8.67
CA ALA A 314 0.77 26.99 -8.54
C ALA A 314 1.27 26.91 -7.10
N ASN A 315 2.46 26.35 -6.88
CA ASN A 315 3.04 26.18 -5.53
C ASN A 315 3.47 27.49 -4.87
N VAL A 316 3.62 28.57 -5.64
CA VAL A 316 4.06 29.89 -5.14
C VAL A 316 2.88 30.83 -4.94
N THR A 317 2.03 31.01 -5.96
CA THR A 317 0.91 31.97 -5.91
C THR A 317 -0.38 31.38 -5.36
N GLY A 318 -0.50 30.04 -5.32
CA GLY A 318 -1.73 29.33 -4.96
C GLY A 318 -2.83 29.42 -6.02
N TRP A 319 -2.58 30.04 -7.17
CA TRP A 319 -3.57 30.14 -8.24
C TRP A 319 -3.79 28.77 -8.90
N MET A 320 -5.06 28.45 -9.17
CA MET A 320 -5.49 27.20 -9.82
C MET A 320 -5.97 27.53 -11.23
N PRO A 321 -5.22 27.14 -12.29
CA PRO A 321 -5.65 27.36 -13.67
C PRO A 321 -6.92 26.56 -14.01
N PRO A 322 -7.73 27.00 -14.99
CA PRO A 322 -8.91 26.25 -15.43
C PRO A 322 -8.49 25.05 -16.29
N ILE A 323 -7.98 23.99 -15.65
CA ILE A 323 -7.35 22.83 -16.31
C ILE A 323 -8.23 22.16 -17.38
N HIS A 324 -9.55 22.19 -17.22
CA HIS A 324 -10.50 21.64 -18.19
C HIS A 324 -10.67 22.50 -19.43
N GLU A 325 -10.66 23.81 -19.27
CA GLU A 325 -10.66 24.74 -20.40
C GLU A 325 -9.37 24.61 -21.21
N ILE A 326 -8.24 24.50 -20.51
CA ILE A 326 -6.92 24.24 -21.12
C ILE A 326 -6.93 22.91 -21.87
N ALA A 327 -7.51 21.86 -21.29
CA ALA A 327 -7.63 20.55 -21.93
C ALA A 327 -8.41 20.62 -23.24
N ARG A 328 -9.60 21.24 -23.23
CA ARG A 328 -10.40 21.46 -24.45
C ARG A 328 -9.60 22.24 -25.49
N LEU A 329 -8.95 23.32 -25.09
CA LEU A 329 -8.16 24.16 -25.98
C LEU A 329 -6.99 23.39 -26.62
N ALA A 330 -6.29 22.56 -25.85
CA ALA A 330 -5.23 21.69 -26.34
C ALA A 330 -5.76 20.68 -27.37
N HIS A 331 -6.86 19.99 -27.05
CA HIS A 331 -7.46 18.98 -27.92
C HIS A 331 -8.02 19.56 -29.22
N GLU A 332 -8.60 20.76 -29.18
CA GLU A 332 -9.05 21.47 -30.39
C GLU A 332 -7.91 21.71 -31.40
N HIS A 333 -6.67 21.74 -30.92
CA HIS A 333 -5.45 21.91 -31.73
C HIS A 333 -4.64 20.61 -31.87
N GLY A 334 -5.20 19.46 -31.45
CA GLY A 334 -4.57 18.15 -31.60
C GLY A 334 -3.42 17.86 -30.63
N ALA A 335 -3.26 18.67 -29.57
CA ALA A 335 -2.28 18.45 -28.52
C ALA A 335 -2.88 17.67 -27.36
N LEU A 336 -2.07 16.85 -26.68
CA LEU A 336 -2.42 16.21 -25.40
C LEU A 336 -2.22 17.20 -24.24
N ILE A 337 -2.76 16.89 -23.06
CA ILE A 337 -2.55 17.66 -21.83
C ILE A 337 -1.95 16.82 -20.69
N CYS A 338 -0.94 17.36 -20.01
CA CYS A 338 -0.42 16.83 -18.75
C CYS A 338 -0.59 17.85 -17.63
N VAL A 339 -1.34 17.47 -16.59
CA VAL A 339 -1.58 18.30 -15.41
C VAL A 339 -0.67 17.84 -14.26
N ASP A 340 0.17 18.74 -13.76
CA ASP A 340 0.88 18.56 -12.49
C ASP A 340 -0.08 18.80 -11.33
N GLY A 341 -0.52 17.71 -10.70
CA GLY A 341 -1.46 17.73 -9.58
C GLY A 341 -0.80 17.87 -8.21
N ALA A 342 0.52 18.08 -8.09
CA ALA A 342 1.23 18.01 -6.81
C ALA A 342 0.65 18.92 -5.72
N GLN A 343 0.17 20.11 -6.07
CA GLN A 343 -0.52 21.02 -5.16
C GLN A 343 -2.05 20.98 -5.30
N LEU A 344 -2.57 20.54 -6.45
CA LEU A 344 -4.01 20.53 -6.72
C LEU A 344 -4.74 19.49 -5.85
N MET A 345 -4.16 18.29 -5.74
CA MET A 345 -4.86 17.13 -5.20
C MET A 345 -5.28 17.24 -3.72
N ALA A 346 -4.59 18.07 -2.94
CA ALA A 346 -4.90 18.26 -1.52
C ALA A 346 -5.98 19.33 -1.27
N HIS A 347 -6.36 20.08 -2.32
CA HIS A 347 -7.15 21.31 -2.17
C HIS A 347 -8.43 21.30 -3.00
N HIS A 348 -8.47 20.55 -4.11
CA HIS A 348 -9.63 20.51 -4.98
C HIS A 348 -9.91 19.08 -5.44
N GLN A 349 -11.19 18.72 -5.55
CA GLN A 349 -11.58 17.46 -6.18
C GLN A 349 -11.22 17.51 -7.66
N VAL A 350 -10.52 16.49 -8.16
CA VAL A 350 -10.11 16.42 -9.56
C VAL A 350 -10.90 15.33 -10.27
N ASP A 351 -11.30 15.62 -11.50
CA ASP A 351 -11.99 14.68 -12.38
C ASP A 351 -11.26 14.64 -13.73
N VAL A 352 -10.61 13.53 -14.08
CA VAL A 352 -9.91 13.36 -15.36
C VAL A 352 -10.87 13.28 -16.55
N ARG A 353 -12.15 13.01 -16.30
CA ARG A 353 -13.23 12.77 -17.27
C ARG A 353 -12.96 11.55 -18.18
N PRO A 354 -13.99 10.99 -18.84
CA PRO A 354 -13.80 9.92 -19.82
C PRO A 354 -13.04 10.42 -21.06
N HIS A 355 -12.30 9.55 -21.74
CA HIS A 355 -11.47 9.93 -22.90
C HIS A 355 -12.27 10.61 -24.03
N GLY A 356 -13.53 10.24 -24.22
CA GLY A 356 -14.39 10.87 -25.23
C GLY A 356 -14.83 12.30 -24.93
N HIS A 357 -14.56 12.81 -23.72
CA HIS A 357 -14.97 14.14 -23.30
C HIS A 357 -13.96 15.20 -23.78
N PRO A 358 -14.34 16.32 -24.42
CA PRO A 358 -13.37 17.30 -24.95
C PRO A 358 -12.43 17.91 -23.90
N GLU A 359 -12.88 18.01 -22.65
CA GLU A 359 -12.11 18.53 -21.50
C GLU A 359 -11.39 17.43 -20.67
N HIS A 360 -11.15 16.24 -21.22
CA HIS A 360 -10.44 15.17 -20.49
C HIS A 360 -8.98 15.51 -20.20
N ILE A 361 -8.40 14.89 -19.18
CA ILE A 361 -6.99 15.08 -18.82
C ILE A 361 -6.21 13.83 -19.22
N ASP A 362 -5.33 13.91 -20.23
CA ASP A 362 -4.59 12.74 -20.74
C ASP A 362 -3.61 12.16 -19.73
N PHE A 363 -2.92 13.05 -19.02
CA PHE A 363 -1.95 12.70 -17.98
C PHE A 363 -2.20 13.55 -16.74
N LEU A 364 -2.33 12.92 -15.58
CA LEU A 364 -2.46 13.59 -14.30
C LEU A 364 -1.44 13.02 -13.31
N THR A 365 -0.52 13.86 -12.85
CA THR A 365 0.52 13.46 -11.88
C THR A 365 0.15 13.86 -10.47
N ALA A 366 0.59 13.10 -9.48
CA ALA A 366 0.29 13.35 -8.07
C ALA A 366 1.46 12.97 -7.14
N ALA A 367 1.59 13.73 -6.04
CA ALA A 367 2.60 13.50 -5.00
C ALA A 367 1.94 13.11 -3.68
N GLY A 368 2.14 11.86 -3.23
CA GLY A 368 1.57 11.34 -1.98
C GLY A 368 1.87 12.21 -0.75
N HIS A 369 3.13 12.63 -0.61
CA HIS A 369 3.58 13.42 0.54
C HIS A 369 2.99 14.84 0.61
N LYS A 370 2.33 15.32 -0.45
CA LYS A 370 1.57 16.58 -0.45
C LYS A 370 0.06 16.37 -0.30
N MET A 371 -0.40 15.12 -0.23
CA MET A 371 -1.80 14.71 -0.05
C MET A 371 -1.98 13.83 1.19
N TYR A 372 -1.27 14.16 2.27
CA TYR A 372 -1.36 13.52 3.58
C TYR A 372 -0.95 12.04 3.62
N ALA A 373 -0.11 11.59 2.68
CA ALA A 373 0.51 10.27 2.70
C ALA A 373 2.00 10.34 3.13
N PRO A 374 2.60 9.23 3.58
CA PRO A 374 4.05 9.16 3.78
C PRO A 374 4.85 9.44 2.49
N PHE A 375 6.13 9.77 2.66
CA PHE A 375 7.05 9.99 1.54
C PHE A 375 7.30 8.71 0.71
N GLY A 376 7.83 8.90 -0.51
CA GLY A 376 8.31 7.79 -1.34
C GLY A 376 7.27 7.21 -2.30
N ILE A 377 6.08 7.82 -2.41
CA ILE A 377 5.07 7.43 -3.39
C ILE A 377 4.40 8.64 -4.04
N GLY A 378 4.14 8.50 -5.33
CA GLY A 378 3.25 9.32 -6.14
C GLY A 378 2.53 8.43 -7.14
N PHE A 379 1.67 9.02 -7.96
CA PHE A 379 1.08 8.29 -9.07
C PHE A 379 0.90 9.16 -10.30
N LEU A 380 0.81 8.50 -11.44
CA LEU A 380 0.40 9.05 -12.72
C LEU A 380 -0.87 8.32 -13.14
N PHE A 381 -1.95 9.06 -13.41
CA PHE A 381 -3.08 8.52 -14.17
C PHE A 381 -2.88 8.89 -15.64
N TRP A 382 -3.11 7.93 -16.54
CA TRP A 382 -3.17 8.19 -17.97
C TRP A 382 -4.14 7.25 -18.70
N PHE A 383 -4.53 7.54 -19.93
CA PHE A 383 -5.39 6.65 -20.70
C PHE A 383 -4.65 5.47 -21.34
N THR A 384 -5.30 4.30 -21.37
CA THR A 384 -4.70 3.06 -21.89
C THR A 384 -4.40 3.10 -23.39
N PHE A 385 -5.08 3.94 -24.18
CA PHE A 385 -4.74 4.10 -25.60
C PHE A 385 -3.32 4.66 -25.77
N LEU A 386 -2.84 5.46 -24.81
CA LEU A 386 -1.47 6.00 -24.79
C LEU A 386 -0.43 4.89 -24.59
N ASN A 387 -0.82 3.71 -24.07
CA ASN A 387 0.07 2.53 -24.05
C ASN A 387 0.41 2.01 -25.45
N ARG A 388 -0.34 2.44 -26.49
CA ARG A 388 -0.04 2.12 -27.90
C ARG A 388 1.03 3.02 -28.50
N ILE A 389 1.44 4.07 -27.79
CA ILE A 389 2.71 4.76 -28.03
C ILE A 389 3.80 3.76 -27.61
N ARG A 390 4.00 2.71 -28.42
CA ARG A 390 4.94 1.62 -28.13
C ARG A 390 6.26 1.82 -28.83
N PHE A 391 7.29 1.64 -28.01
CA PHE A 391 8.68 1.38 -28.39
C PHE A 391 8.79 0.08 -29.19
N GLN A 392 9.33 0.16 -30.41
CA GLN A 392 10.01 -0.97 -31.05
C GLN A 392 11.47 -0.59 -31.27
N LYS A 393 12.39 -1.32 -30.63
CA LYS A 393 13.82 -1.24 -30.93
C LYS A 393 14.03 -1.91 -32.29
N GLY A 394 13.92 -1.14 -33.37
CA GLY A 394 14.29 -1.61 -34.72
C GLY A 394 15.81 -1.80 -34.82
N GLU A 395 16.26 -2.73 -35.68
CA GLU A 395 17.67 -3.08 -35.90
C GLU A 395 18.57 -1.89 -36.31
N ASN A 396 18.00 -0.72 -36.58
CA ASN A 396 18.70 0.54 -36.89
C ASN A 396 18.23 1.75 -36.05
N ASN A 397 17.69 1.55 -34.84
CA ASN A 397 17.26 2.63 -33.95
C ASN A 397 16.19 3.59 -34.52
N ARG A 398 15.39 3.15 -35.51
CA ARG A 398 14.25 3.92 -36.04
C ARG A 398 12.93 3.43 -35.46
N VAL A 399 12.08 4.36 -35.03
CA VAL A 399 10.76 4.13 -34.43
C VAL A 399 9.68 4.18 -35.52
N HIS A 400 8.73 3.25 -35.49
CA HIS A 400 7.56 3.22 -36.36
C HIS A 400 6.27 3.41 -35.55
N LEU A 401 5.38 4.30 -36.02
CA LEU A 401 4.05 4.57 -35.45
C LEU A 401 3.01 3.71 -36.17
N PHE A 402 2.02 3.19 -35.44
CA PHE A 402 0.85 2.52 -36.04
C PHE A 402 -0.44 3.26 -35.69
N GLU A 403 -1.21 3.61 -36.70
CA GLU A 403 -2.60 4.05 -36.53
C GLU A 403 -3.52 2.85 -36.21
N PRO A 404 -4.63 3.07 -35.49
CA PRO A 404 -5.51 2.00 -34.98
C PRO A 404 -6.07 1.01 -36.02
N ASN A 405 -6.07 1.37 -37.30
CA ASN A 405 -6.74 0.60 -38.36
C ASN A 405 -5.78 -0.22 -39.26
N MET A 406 -4.49 -0.33 -38.92
CA MET A 406 -3.46 -0.88 -39.83
C MET A 406 -2.71 -2.12 -39.32
N VAL A 407 -3.24 -2.88 -38.36
CA VAL A 407 -2.61 -4.15 -37.95
C VAL A 407 -3.38 -5.35 -38.52
N PRO A 408 -2.77 -6.16 -39.43
CA PRO A 408 -3.32 -7.46 -39.79
C PRO A 408 -3.23 -8.41 -38.59
N GLU A 409 -4.29 -9.18 -38.36
CA GLU A 409 -4.34 -10.23 -37.33
C GLU A 409 -3.32 -11.36 -37.61
N THR A 410 -2.05 -11.14 -37.34
CA THR A 410 -1.07 -12.24 -37.28
C THR A 410 -0.01 -12.01 -36.23
N GLY A 411 -0.13 -12.75 -35.12
CA GLY A 411 0.97 -13.54 -34.55
C GLY A 411 2.02 -12.81 -33.72
N THR A 412 2.10 -13.23 -32.45
CA THR A 412 3.25 -13.12 -31.54
C THR A 412 3.68 -11.71 -31.11
N GLY A 413 2.97 -11.15 -30.12
CA GLY A 413 3.48 -10.06 -29.29
C GLY A 413 3.31 -10.44 -27.82
N PHE A 414 4.43 -10.47 -27.07
CA PHE A 414 4.43 -10.56 -25.61
C PHE A 414 3.60 -9.40 -25.03
N GLY A 415 2.35 -9.70 -24.72
CA GLY A 415 1.42 -8.78 -24.09
C GLY A 415 1.66 -8.75 -22.59
N THR A 416 2.63 -7.96 -22.12
CA THR A 416 2.51 -7.36 -20.79
C THR A 416 1.42 -6.30 -20.91
N ARG A 417 0.18 -6.70 -20.65
CA ARG A 417 -0.85 -5.78 -20.19
C ARG A 417 -0.40 -5.36 -18.80
N PHE A 418 -0.04 -4.09 -18.63
CA PHE A 418 -0.13 -3.48 -17.31
C PHE A 418 -1.64 -3.47 -16.99
N ARG A 419 -2.05 -4.47 -16.21
CA ARG A 419 -3.33 -4.50 -15.49
C ARG A 419 -3.02 -4.21 -14.04
#